data_AF-A0A024FTN3-F1
#
_entry.id   AF-A0A024FTN3-F1
#
_cell.length_a   1.000
_cell.length_b   1.000
_cell.length_c   1.000
_cell.angle_alpha   90.00
_cell.angle_beta   90.00
_cell.angle_gamma   90.00
#
_symmetry.space_group_name_H-M   'P 1'
#
loop_
_entity.id
_entity.type
_entity.pdbx_description
1 polymer ?
#
loop_
_entity_poly.entity_id
_entity_poly.type
_entity_poly.pdbx_seq_one_letter_code
_entity_poly.pdbx_strand_id
1 'polypeptide(L)'
;MTEALVNVRRPTDRVILLLSAKPYFGLGLILPDRVAIHVHRYWMVCDRIAVSQLKLSKQAKVTFINVYAPQMRRYAEEFDAFYDTLQQTTQRYRHQLFFILREFNAKIGQRCEGETFLGLYSRGYRNDNGIRFRDFCAENDFFLSNTAFYKKRARNITTWQGISGRGPIFNQIDYIILPLRFKAASFQFTILERETC
;
A
#
# COMPACT_ATOMS: atom_id res chain seq x y z
N MET A 1 -7.61 -19.95 -14.70
CA MET A 1 -7.55 -18.51 -14.34
C MET A 1 -8.98 -18.03 -14.28
N THR A 2 -9.50 -17.78 -13.09
CA THR A 2 -10.92 -17.45 -12.90
C THR A 2 -11.04 -15.93 -12.80
N GLU A 3 -11.55 -15.29 -13.84
CA GLU A 3 -11.96 -13.88 -13.81
C GLU A 3 -13.27 -13.80 -13.02
N ALA A 4 -13.25 -13.08 -11.89
CA ALA A 4 -14.47 -12.63 -11.25
C ALA A 4 -14.70 -11.18 -11.67
N LEU A 5 -15.85 -10.91 -12.28
CA LEU A 5 -16.26 -9.57 -12.66
C LEU A 5 -16.61 -8.79 -11.39
N VAL A 6 -15.63 -8.05 -10.87
CA VAL A 6 -15.88 -6.98 -9.91
C VAL A 6 -16.44 -5.80 -10.70
N ASN A 7 -17.51 -5.17 -10.22
CA ASN A 7 -18.17 -4.07 -10.91
C ASN A 7 -17.17 -2.92 -11.15
N VAL A 8 -16.66 -2.80 -12.38
CA VAL A 8 -15.60 -1.85 -12.69
C VAL A 8 -16.22 -0.52 -13.09
N ARG A 9 -15.70 0.59 -12.56
CA ARG A 9 -16.21 1.96 -12.84
C ARG A 9 -16.21 2.32 -14.32
N ARG A 10 -15.45 1.60 -15.17
CA ARG A 10 -15.45 1.74 -16.62
C ARG A 10 -15.49 0.36 -17.28
N PRO A 11 -16.28 0.18 -18.35
CA PRO A 11 -16.37 -1.10 -19.07
C PRO A 11 -15.03 -1.61 -19.67
N THR A 12 -14.05 -0.72 -19.83
CA THR A 12 -12.75 -0.99 -20.49
C THR A 12 -11.58 -1.07 -19.51
N ASP A 13 -11.84 -1.22 -18.21
CA ASP A 13 -10.78 -1.42 -17.24
C ASP A 13 -10.52 -2.92 -17.08
N ARG A 14 -9.25 -3.32 -17.16
CA ARG A 14 -8.81 -4.70 -16.97
C ARG A 14 -8.66 -5.02 -15.49
N VAL A 15 -9.30 -6.09 -15.05
CA VAL A 15 -9.20 -6.61 -13.68
C VAL A 15 -8.23 -7.78 -13.65
N ILE A 16 -7.22 -7.71 -12.78
CA ILE A 16 -6.30 -8.80 -12.50
C ILE A 16 -6.53 -9.24 -11.06
N LEU A 17 -7.01 -10.47 -10.88
CA LEU A 17 -7.23 -11.08 -9.58
C LEU A 17 -6.09 -12.03 -9.24
N LEU A 18 -5.49 -11.80 -8.08
CA LEU A 18 -4.44 -12.62 -7.50
C LEU A 18 -5.03 -13.38 -6.33
N LEU A 19 -5.63 -14.51 -6.66
CA LEU A 19 -6.40 -15.33 -5.72
C LEU A 19 -5.46 -16.04 -4.73
N SER A 20 -5.90 -16.12 -3.47
CA SER A 20 -5.32 -17.02 -2.48
C SER A 20 -6.11 -18.33 -2.46
N ALA A 21 -5.46 -19.42 -2.04
CA ALA A 21 -6.15 -20.68 -1.74
C ALA A 21 -7.12 -20.53 -0.55
N LYS A 22 -6.91 -19.53 0.32
CA LYS A 22 -7.78 -19.23 1.45
C LYS A 22 -8.87 -18.24 1.02
N PRO A 23 -10.14 -18.48 1.39
CA PRO A 23 -11.27 -17.70 0.87
C PRO A 23 -11.35 -16.25 1.38
N TYR A 24 -10.61 -15.93 2.44
CA TYR A 24 -10.58 -14.60 3.08
C TYR A 24 -9.38 -13.75 2.68
N PHE A 25 -8.53 -14.24 1.77
CA PHE A 25 -7.40 -13.51 1.23
C PHE A 25 -7.50 -13.38 -0.28
N GLY A 26 -6.58 -12.60 -0.85
CA GLY A 26 -6.56 -12.29 -2.26
C GLY A 26 -6.29 -10.81 -2.46
N LEU A 27 -5.56 -10.52 -3.53
CA LEU A 27 -5.25 -9.15 -3.92
C LEU A 27 -5.75 -8.95 -5.35
N GLY A 28 -6.07 -7.72 -5.71
CA GLY A 28 -6.57 -7.39 -7.04
C GLY A 28 -5.97 -6.08 -7.51
N LEU A 29 -5.81 -5.96 -8.83
CA LEU A 29 -5.46 -4.73 -9.49
C LEU A 29 -6.49 -4.44 -10.57
N ILE A 30 -6.92 -3.18 -10.65
CA ILE A 30 -7.75 -2.68 -11.73
C ILE A 30 -6.92 -1.66 -12.48
N LEU A 31 -6.78 -1.86 -13.78
CA LEU A 31 -5.93 -1.04 -14.65
C LEU A 31 -6.74 -0.59 -15.86
N PRO A 32 -6.69 0.69 -16.24
CA PRO A 32 -7.19 1.11 -17.54
C PRO A 32 -6.47 0.37 -18.67
N ASP A 33 -7.15 0.04 -19.77
CA ASP A 33 -6.57 -0.71 -20.90
C ASP A 33 -5.23 -0.15 -21.39
N ARG A 34 -5.12 1.18 -21.48
CA ARG A 34 -3.87 1.88 -21.86
C ARG A 34 -2.68 1.58 -20.95
N VAL A 35 -2.94 1.21 -19.69
CA VAL A 35 -1.92 0.79 -18.72
C VAL A 35 -1.77 -0.73 -18.74
N ALA A 36 -2.87 -1.47 -18.92
CA ALA A 36 -2.89 -2.92 -18.93
C ALA A 36 -1.96 -3.53 -20.00
N ILE A 37 -1.81 -2.87 -21.17
CA ILE A 37 -0.88 -3.30 -22.22
C ILE A 37 0.60 -3.27 -21.78
N HIS A 38 0.93 -2.50 -20.75
CA HIS A 38 2.29 -2.38 -20.20
C HIS A 38 2.55 -3.39 -19.08
N VAL A 39 1.57 -4.19 -18.68
CA VAL A 39 1.74 -5.22 -17.65
C VAL A 39 2.69 -6.28 -18.17
N HIS A 40 3.85 -6.38 -17.50
CA HIS A 40 4.89 -7.35 -17.87
C HIS A 40 4.67 -8.70 -17.20
N ARG A 41 4.37 -8.69 -15.90
CA ARG A 41 4.07 -9.88 -15.08
C ARG A 41 3.48 -9.48 -13.74
N TYR A 42 2.79 -10.43 -13.12
CA TYR A 42 2.26 -10.33 -11.77
C TYR A 42 2.24 -11.70 -11.10
N TRP A 43 2.38 -11.75 -9.78
CA TRP A 43 2.31 -12.99 -9.00
C TRP A 43 2.03 -12.70 -7.51
N MET A 44 1.60 -13.73 -6.80
CA MET A 44 1.50 -13.73 -5.33
C MET A 44 2.83 -14.18 -4.73
N VAL A 45 3.36 -13.42 -3.77
CA VAL A 45 4.49 -13.85 -2.93
C VAL A 45 3.95 -14.66 -1.74
N CYS A 46 2.87 -14.20 -1.15
CA CYS A 46 2.09 -14.89 -0.12
C CYS A 46 0.65 -14.39 -0.15
N ASP A 47 -0.23 -14.92 0.70
CA ASP A 47 -1.65 -14.52 0.81
C ASP A 47 -1.88 -13.00 0.98
N ARG A 48 -0.86 -12.28 1.47
CA ARG A 48 -0.91 -10.87 1.85
C ARG A 48 -0.04 -9.95 1.01
N ILE A 49 0.82 -10.50 0.13
CA ILE A 49 1.77 -9.72 -0.66
C ILE A 49 1.71 -10.19 -2.11
N ALA A 50 1.39 -9.25 -3.00
CA ALA A 50 1.43 -9.43 -4.44
C ALA A 50 2.43 -8.49 -5.07
N VAL A 51 3.03 -8.92 -6.18
CA VAL A 51 3.89 -8.06 -6.99
C VAL A 51 3.30 -7.99 -8.39
N SER A 52 3.24 -6.79 -8.95
CA SER A 52 3.01 -6.55 -10.36
C SER A 52 4.09 -5.64 -10.94
N GLN A 53 4.45 -5.86 -12.20
CA GLN A 53 5.47 -5.07 -12.88
C GLN A 53 4.90 -4.49 -14.17
N LEU A 54 5.10 -3.19 -14.35
CA LEU A 54 4.85 -2.51 -15.61
C LEU A 54 6.18 -2.29 -16.32
N LYS A 55 6.21 -2.56 -17.63
CA LYS A 55 7.35 -2.27 -18.49
C LYS A 55 7.04 -0.99 -19.28
N LEU A 56 7.70 0.10 -18.92
CA LEU A 56 7.52 1.40 -19.57
C LEU A 56 8.37 1.51 -20.85
N SER A 57 9.54 0.88 -20.85
CA SER A 57 10.42 0.81 -22.02
C SER A 57 11.26 -0.47 -21.99
N LYS A 58 12.19 -0.64 -22.94
CA LYS A 58 13.13 -1.79 -22.91
C LYS A 58 13.97 -1.82 -21.63
N GLN A 59 14.32 -0.65 -21.08
CA GLN A 59 15.23 -0.52 -19.94
C GLN A 59 14.51 -0.09 -18.63
N ALA A 60 13.29 0.46 -18.71
CA ALA A 60 12.56 0.95 -17.55
C ALA A 60 11.41 0.01 -17.14
N LYS A 61 11.46 -0.47 -15.91
CA LYS A 61 10.37 -1.21 -15.26
C LYS A 61 9.98 -0.51 -13.96
N VAL A 62 8.68 -0.49 -13.67
CA VAL A 62 8.14 -0.04 -12.39
C VAL A 62 7.48 -1.22 -11.71
N THR A 63 7.81 -1.43 -10.44
CA THR A 63 7.27 -2.53 -9.64
C THR A 63 6.28 -2.01 -8.62
N PHE A 64 5.14 -2.69 -8.48
CA PHE A 64 4.13 -2.41 -7.46
C PHE A 64 4.02 -3.62 -6.55
N ILE A 65 4.31 -3.42 -5.27
CA ILE A 65 4.17 -4.40 -4.21
C ILE A 65 2.88 -4.05 -3.48
N ASN A 66 1.83 -4.83 -3.71
CA ASN A 66 0.54 -4.65 -3.05
C ASN A 66 0.51 -5.46 -1.77
N VAL A 67 0.18 -4.81 -0.64
CA VAL A 67 0.17 -5.45 0.66
C VAL A 67 -1.20 -5.45 1.32
N TYR A 68 -1.42 -6.45 2.16
CA TYR A 68 -2.54 -6.52 3.09
C TYR A 68 -2.04 -7.05 4.44
N ALA A 69 -1.54 -6.15 5.28
CA ALA A 69 -0.94 -6.51 6.56
C ALA A 69 -1.95 -7.17 7.52
N PRO A 70 -1.50 -7.93 8.53
CA PRO A 70 -2.37 -8.48 9.55
C PRO A 70 -3.17 -7.41 10.31
N GLN A 71 -4.39 -7.75 10.75
CA GLN A 71 -5.21 -6.88 11.60
C GLN A 71 -4.70 -6.89 13.04
N MET A 72 -4.91 -5.82 13.81
CA MET A 72 -4.36 -5.63 15.17
C MET A 72 -4.71 -6.74 16.19
N ARG A 73 -5.71 -7.59 15.93
CA ARG A 73 -6.10 -8.73 16.79
C ARG A 73 -5.44 -10.06 16.41
N ARG A 74 -4.45 -10.03 15.51
CA ARG A 74 -3.67 -11.21 15.12
C ARG A 74 -2.47 -11.41 16.05
N TYR A 75 -1.93 -12.61 16.03
CA TYR A 75 -0.75 -12.98 16.81
C TYR A 75 0.49 -12.21 16.35
N ALA A 76 1.44 -11.95 17.26
CA ALA A 76 2.65 -11.17 16.96
C ALA A 76 3.48 -11.82 15.85
N GLU A 77 3.52 -13.15 15.82
CA GLU A 77 4.19 -13.97 14.83
C GLU A 77 3.66 -13.75 13.40
N GLU A 78 2.35 -13.44 13.25
CA GLU A 78 1.79 -13.08 11.94
C GLU A 78 2.34 -11.74 11.44
N PHE A 79 2.59 -10.77 12.33
CA PHE A 79 3.17 -9.48 11.98
C PHE A 79 4.63 -9.62 11.59
N ASP A 80 5.41 -10.34 12.39
CA ASP A 80 6.84 -10.49 12.16
C ASP A 80 7.09 -11.26 10.85
N ALA A 81 6.38 -12.37 10.62
CA ALA A 81 6.43 -13.10 9.34
C ALA A 81 6.01 -12.24 8.13
N PHE A 82 5.04 -11.34 8.31
CA PHE A 82 4.64 -10.40 7.26
C PHE A 82 5.76 -9.41 6.93
N TYR A 83 6.37 -8.76 7.94
CA TYR A 83 7.45 -7.80 7.72
C TYR A 83 8.71 -8.49 7.17
N ASP A 84 9.03 -9.70 7.60
CA ASP A 84 10.14 -10.49 7.05
C ASP A 84 9.93 -10.79 5.56
N THR A 85 8.73 -11.25 5.20
CA THR A 85 8.38 -11.52 3.79
C THR A 85 8.42 -10.24 2.97
N LEU A 86 7.92 -9.13 3.53
CA LEU A 86 7.93 -7.83 2.87
C LEU A 86 9.36 -7.33 2.67
N GLN A 87 10.22 -7.46 3.67
CA GLN A 87 11.64 -7.10 3.62
C GLN A 87 12.36 -7.88 2.51
N GLN A 88 12.20 -9.20 2.45
CA GLN A 88 12.79 -10.01 1.39
C GLN A 88 12.27 -9.60 0.00
N THR A 89 10.99 -9.23 -0.10
CA THR A 89 10.37 -8.79 -1.35
C THR A 89 10.93 -7.45 -1.81
N THR A 90 11.04 -6.45 -0.93
CA THR A 90 11.55 -5.12 -1.28
C THR A 90 13.02 -5.14 -1.64
N GLN A 91 13.83 -5.96 -0.96
CA GLN A 91 15.27 -6.08 -1.23
C GLN A 91 15.57 -6.51 -2.67
N ARG A 92 14.71 -7.35 -3.28
CA ARG A 92 14.82 -7.75 -4.69
C ARG A 92 14.72 -6.57 -5.66
N TYR A 93 14.10 -5.47 -5.25
CA TYR A 93 13.86 -4.28 -6.06
C TYR A 93 14.62 -3.04 -5.56
N ARG A 94 15.57 -3.20 -4.63
CA ARG A 94 16.30 -2.09 -4.00
C ARG A 94 17.03 -1.15 -4.95
N HIS A 95 17.26 -1.54 -6.20
CA HIS A 95 17.92 -0.75 -7.25
C HIS A 95 16.98 -0.22 -8.34
N GLN A 96 15.69 -0.54 -8.25
CA GLN A 96 14.66 -0.14 -9.21
C GLN A 96 13.73 0.89 -8.58
N LEU A 97 12.90 1.54 -9.41
CA LEU A 97 11.73 2.25 -8.92
C LEU A 97 10.64 1.24 -8.58
N PHE A 98 10.20 1.24 -7.33
CA PHE A 98 9.05 0.47 -6.90
C PHE A 98 8.18 1.25 -5.94
N PHE A 99 6.93 0.82 -5.84
CA PHE A 99 5.96 1.33 -4.89
C PHE A 99 5.45 0.20 -4.03
N ILE A 100 5.33 0.43 -2.73
CA ILE A 100 4.55 -0.43 -1.83
C ILE A 100 3.21 0.26 -1.61
N LEU A 101 2.13 -0.46 -1.86
CA LEU A 101 0.78 0.09 -1.91
C LEU A 101 -0.15 -0.65 -0.95
N ARG A 102 -1.20 0.07 -0.55
CA ARG A 102 -2.38 -0.42 0.16
C ARG A 102 -2.19 -0.51 1.68
N GLU A 103 -2.82 -1.51 2.30
CA GLU A 103 -3.29 -1.48 3.67
C GLU A 103 -2.25 -2.11 4.61
N PHE A 104 -1.59 -1.28 5.41
CA PHE A 104 -0.64 -1.72 6.42
C PHE A 104 -1.30 -2.02 7.76
N ASN A 105 -2.61 -1.75 7.91
CA ASN A 105 -3.33 -1.90 9.19
C ASN A 105 -2.57 -1.23 10.37
N ALA A 106 -1.86 -0.16 10.07
CA ALA A 106 -0.95 0.54 10.96
C ALA A 106 -1.33 2.02 10.99
N LYS A 107 -1.34 2.61 12.19
CA LYS A 107 -1.42 4.05 12.34
C LYS A 107 -0.01 4.54 12.57
N ILE A 108 0.59 5.17 11.55
CA ILE A 108 1.96 5.69 11.66
C ILE A 108 2.05 6.90 12.59
N GLY A 109 0.92 7.61 12.76
CA GLY A 109 0.80 8.79 13.60
C GLY A 109 1.37 10.06 12.94
N GLN A 110 1.56 11.09 13.76
CA GLN A 110 2.23 12.34 13.35
C GLN A 110 3.75 12.17 13.32
N ARG A 111 4.41 12.98 12.49
CA ARG A 111 5.87 12.99 12.34
C ARG A 111 6.54 13.47 13.63
N CYS A 112 7.49 12.68 14.13
CA CYS A 112 8.38 13.06 15.21
C CYS A 112 9.66 13.72 14.65
N GLU A 113 10.38 14.43 15.52
CA GLU A 113 11.68 15.00 15.17
C GLU A 113 12.66 13.90 14.71
N GLY A 114 13.46 14.19 13.68
CA GLY A 114 14.39 13.23 13.08
C GLY A 114 13.78 12.23 12.08
N GLU A 115 12.45 12.06 12.03
CA GLU A 115 11.83 11.13 11.08
C GLU A 115 11.88 11.68 9.65
N THR A 116 12.55 10.99 8.72
CA THR A 116 12.69 11.42 7.32
C THR A 116 11.75 10.69 6.36
N PHE A 117 11.23 9.53 6.78
CA PHE A 117 10.34 8.67 6.01
C PHE A 117 8.90 9.19 5.91
N LEU A 118 8.52 10.15 6.74
CA LEU A 118 7.16 10.68 6.84
C LEU A 118 7.07 12.14 6.36
N GLY A 119 5.98 12.46 5.69
CA GLY A 119 5.61 13.83 5.35
C GLY A 119 4.97 14.58 6.53
N LEU A 120 4.57 15.83 6.30
CA LEU A 120 4.03 16.71 7.35
C LEU A 120 2.53 16.53 7.62
N TYR A 121 1.82 15.75 6.79
CA TYR A 121 0.36 15.72 6.77
C TYR A 121 -0.22 14.32 7.04
N SER A 122 0.47 13.52 7.85
CA SER A 122 -0.08 12.28 8.39
C SER A 122 -1.07 12.52 9.53
N ARG A 123 -1.99 11.57 9.77
CA ARG A 123 -3.04 11.67 10.79
C ARG A 123 -2.93 10.57 11.84
N GLY A 124 -3.40 10.88 13.05
CA GLY A 124 -3.65 9.91 14.12
C GLY A 124 -2.49 9.81 15.09
N TYR A 125 -2.58 8.84 16.01
CA TYR A 125 -1.52 8.46 16.92
C TYR A 125 -0.82 7.19 16.42
N ARG A 126 0.42 6.97 16.85
CA ARG A 126 1.16 5.76 16.51
C ARG A 126 0.68 4.59 17.36
N ASN A 127 0.29 3.48 16.72
CA ASN A 127 -0.03 2.23 17.43
C ASN A 127 1.14 1.23 17.32
N ASP A 128 1.03 0.08 18.00
CA ASP A 128 2.11 -0.93 18.04
C ASP A 128 2.54 -1.42 16.65
N ASN A 129 1.58 -1.65 15.74
CA ASN A 129 1.90 -1.97 14.35
C ASN A 129 2.49 -0.77 13.60
N GLY A 130 2.12 0.46 13.97
CA GLY A 130 2.75 1.70 13.50
C GLY A 130 4.21 1.84 13.92
N ILE A 131 4.62 1.27 15.05
CA ILE A 131 6.03 1.21 15.49
C ILE A 131 6.81 0.27 14.57
N ARG A 132 6.33 -0.96 14.36
CA ARG A 132 6.95 -1.90 13.40
C ARG A 132 7.02 -1.31 11.99
N PHE A 133 5.95 -0.64 11.56
CA PHE A 133 5.90 -0.01 10.25
C PHE A 133 6.91 1.15 10.11
N ARG A 134 7.06 1.97 11.15
CA ARG A 134 8.09 3.01 11.23
C ARG A 134 9.48 2.39 11.07
N ASP A 135 9.79 1.35 11.83
CA ASP A 135 11.11 0.72 11.86
C ASP A 135 11.46 0.16 10.48
N PHE A 136 10.52 -0.58 9.87
CA PHE A 136 10.64 -1.05 8.49
C PHE A 136 10.92 0.09 7.50
N CYS A 137 10.23 1.23 7.60
CA CYS A 137 10.47 2.35 6.70
C CYS A 137 11.80 3.07 6.94
N ALA A 138 12.20 3.22 8.20
CA ALA A 138 13.45 3.86 8.58
C ALA A 138 14.67 3.02 8.16
N GLU A 139 14.64 1.71 8.39
CA GLU A 139 15.74 0.79 8.05
C GLU A 139 15.99 0.66 6.55
N ASN A 140 14.98 0.92 5.72
CA ASN A 140 15.07 0.74 4.27
C ASN A 140 15.12 2.05 3.48
N ASP A 141 15.25 3.20 4.17
CA ASP A 141 15.18 4.53 3.55
C ASP A 141 13.94 4.68 2.65
N PHE A 142 12.77 4.41 3.21
CA PHE A 142 11.49 4.56 2.49
C PHE A 142 10.80 5.87 2.81
N PHE A 143 9.89 6.29 1.94
CA PHE A 143 9.12 7.51 2.08
C PHE A 143 7.63 7.29 1.82
N LEU A 144 6.78 7.69 2.77
CA LEU A 144 5.32 7.61 2.69
C LEU A 144 4.79 8.82 1.92
N SER A 145 4.78 8.74 0.58
CA SER A 145 4.40 9.85 -0.30
C SER A 145 3.02 10.45 -0.02
N ASN A 146 2.03 9.63 0.32
CA ASN A 146 0.67 10.09 0.58
C ASN A 146 0.51 10.89 1.88
N THR A 147 1.60 11.06 2.65
CA THR A 147 1.69 11.92 3.85
C THR A 147 2.41 13.25 3.59
N ALA A 148 3.01 13.42 2.40
CA ALA A 148 3.79 14.60 2.03
C ALA A 148 2.94 15.80 1.59
N PHE A 149 1.76 15.53 1.04
CA PHE A 149 0.93 16.56 0.41
C PHE A 149 -0.12 17.09 1.37
N TYR A 150 -0.25 18.42 1.44
CA TYR A 150 -1.32 19.05 2.19
C TYR A 150 -2.67 18.64 1.62
N LYS A 151 -3.58 18.23 2.49
CA LYS A 151 -4.96 17.95 2.14
C LYS A 151 -5.87 18.85 2.98
N LYS A 152 -6.60 19.73 2.31
CA LYS A 152 -7.48 20.74 2.94
C LYS A 152 -8.53 20.14 3.90
N ARG A 153 -8.98 18.90 3.64
CA ARG A 153 -9.98 18.22 4.48
C ARG A 153 -9.37 16.95 5.07
N ALA A 154 -9.56 16.75 6.37
CA ALA A 154 -9.08 15.56 7.08
C ALA A 154 -9.62 14.24 6.51
N ARG A 155 -10.85 14.26 5.95
CA ARG A 155 -11.45 13.12 5.24
C ARG A 155 -10.61 12.62 4.06
N ASN A 156 -9.86 13.52 3.40
CA ASN A 156 -9.04 13.15 2.25
C ASN A 156 -7.74 12.44 2.68
N ILE A 157 -7.38 12.49 3.98
CA ILE A 157 -6.25 11.75 4.58
C ILE A 157 -6.73 10.40 5.12
N THR A 158 -7.96 10.35 5.63
CA THR A 158 -8.61 9.13 6.09
C THR A 158 -8.70 8.11 4.95
N THR A 159 -8.33 6.87 5.23
CA THR A 159 -8.47 5.75 4.28
C THR A 159 -9.39 4.65 4.81
N TRP A 160 -9.71 4.69 6.10
CA TRP A 160 -10.67 3.80 6.75
C TRP A 160 -11.59 4.56 7.70
N GLN A 161 -12.88 4.23 7.65
CA GLN A 161 -13.92 4.81 8.49
C GLN A 161 -14.63 3.70 9.25
N GLY A 162 -15.06 4.00 10.48
CA GLY A 162 -15.85 3.06 11.28
C GLY A 162 -16.70 3.79 12.31
N ILE A 163 -17.49 3.04 13.07
CA ILE A 163 -18.35 3.55 14.13
C ILE A 163 -17.96 2.86 15.43
N SER A 164 -17.82 3.63 16.50
CA SER A 164 -17.67 3.12 17.87
C SER A 164 -18.82 3.60 18.73
N GLY A 165 -18.98 3.02 19.92
CA GLY A 165 -19.92 3.52 20.93
C GLY A 165 -19.64 4.97 21.39
N ARG A 166 -18.50 5.56 21.01
CA ARG A 166 -18.11 6.94 21.29
C ARG A 166 -18.19 7.86 20.06
N GLY A 167 -18.72 7.38 18.94
CA GLY A 167 -18.85 8.13 17.69
C GLY A 167 -17.96 7.60 16.54
N PRO A 168 -17.87 8.35 15.43
CA PRO A 168 -17.18 7.91 14.22
C PRO A 168 -15.66 7.86 14.40
N ILE A 169 -15.04 6.81 13.84
CA ILE A 169 -13.60 6.60 13.80
C ILE A 169 -13.10 6.90 12.39
N PHE A 170 -12.02 7.67 12.29
CA PHE A 170 -11.34 7.96 11.03
C PHE A 170 -9.86 7.60 11.16
N ASN A 171 -9.40 6.59 10.42
CA ASN A 171 -8.02 6.13 10.44
C ASN A 171 -7.35 6.30 9.06
N GLN A 172 -6.05 6.56 9.09
CA GLN A 172 -5.18 6.43 7.94
C GLN A 172 -4.41 5.11 8.11
N ILE A 173 -4.72 4.12 7.27
CA ILE A 173 -4.10 2.78 7.31
C ILE A 173 -3.61 2.30 5.95
N ASP A 174 -3.94 3.02 4.88
CA ASP A 174 -3.44 2.79 3.53
C ASP A 174 -2.34 3.80 3.20
N TYR A 175 -1.22 3.28 2.69
CA TYR A 175 -0.02 4.06 2.41
C TYR A 175 0.52 3.79 1.02
N ILE A 176 1.22 4.79 0.50
CA ILE A 176 1.93 4.70 -0.78
C ILE A 176 3.39 5.04 -0.50
N ILE A 177 4.22 4.01 -0.61
CA ILE A 177 5.60 4.05 -0.18
C ILE A 177 6.50 3.91 -1.39
N LEU A 178 7.60 4.65 -1.41
CA LEU A 178 8.66 4.54 -2.41
C LEU A 178 10.03 4.70 -1.74
N PRO A 179 11.14 4.30 -2.39
CA PRO A 179 12.46 4.62 -1.90
C PRO A 179 12.68 6.13 -1.76
N LEU A 180 13.28 6.57 -0.66
CA LEU A 180 13.49 7.97 -0.29
C LEU A 180 14.28 8.73 -1.36
N ARG A 181 15.23 8.07 -2.04
CA ARG A 181 15.97 8.65 -3.17
C ARG A 181 15.09 9.09 -4.34
N PHE A 182 13.87 8.56 -4.46
CA PHE A 182 12.89 8.95 -5.47
C PHE A 182 11.84 9.94 -4.93
N LYS A 183 11.95 10.42 -3.68
CA LYS A 183 11.02 11.39 -3.07
C LYS A 183 10.84 12.67 -3.89
N ALA A 184 11.91 13.15 -4.53
CA ALA A 184 11.88 14.37 -5.33
C ALA A 184 11.15 14.19 -6.68
N ALA A 185 10.94 12.95 -7.12
CA ALA A 185 10.06 12.71 -8.25
C ALA A 185 8.62 13.00 -7.77
N SER A 186 8.04 14.09 -8.25
CA SER A 186 6.72 14.60 -7.86
C SER A 186 5.59 13.64 -8.22
N PHE A 187 5.48 12.54 -7.47
CA PHE A 187 4.38 11.59 -7.60
C PHE A 187 3.25 11.98 -6.65
N GLN A 188 2.21 12.59 -7.21
CA GLN A 188 0.97 12.77 -6.47
C GLN A 188 0.10 11.55 -6.67
N PHE A 189 -0.10 10.80 -5.59
CA PHE A 189 -0.99 9.66 -5.59
C PHE A 189 -2.26 9.93 -4.78
N THR A 190 -3.39 9.48 -5.32
CA THR A 190 -4.69 9.53 -4.63
C THR A 190 -5.14 8.11 -4.37
N ILE A 191 -5.42 7.80 -3.11
CA ILE A 191 -6.13 6.59 -2.72
C ILE A 191 -7.61 6.87 -2.92
N LEU A 192 -8.24 6.14 -3.84
CA LEU A 192 -9.69 6.20 -4.00
C LEU A 192 -10.31 5.40 -2.85
N GLU A 193 -11.22 6.02 -2.11
CA GLU A 193 -11.94 5.36 -1.01
C GLU A 193 -12.61 4.09 -1.53
N ARG A 194 -12.59 3.03 -0.71
CA ARG A 194 -13.47 1.88 -0.94
C ARG A 194 -14.89 2.40 -0.78
N GLU A 195 -15.69 2.35 -1.85
CA GLU A 195 -17.14 2.33 -1.66
C GLU A 195 -17.43 1.07 -0.83
N THR A 196 -17.77 1.27 0.43
CA THR A 196 -18.37 0.21 1.24
C THR A 196 -19.70 -0.12 0.57
N CYS A 197 -19.80 -1.33 0.03
CA CYS A 197 -21.08 -1.90 -0.35
C CYS A 197 -21.98 -2.01 0.88
#